data_AF-L9ZIU5-F1
#
_entry.id   AF-L9ZIU5-F1
#
_cell.length_a   1.000
_cell.length_b   1.000
_cell.length_c   1.000
_cell.angle_alpha   90.00
_cell.angle_beta   90.00
_cell.angle_gamma   90.00
#
_symmetry.space_group_name_H-M   'P 1'
#
loop_
_entity.id
_entity.type
_entity.pdbx_description
1 polymer ?
#
loop_
_entity_poly.entity_id
_entity_poly.type
_entity_poly.pdbx_seq_one_letter_code
_entity_poly.pdbx_strand_id
1 'polypeptide(L)' 'METDERIKFGAEYLGRRCRDYLCPHGLVKNLGNGVYAITEDGDSYLNGELDVSQIEPRD' A
#
# COMPACT_ATOMS: atom_id res chain seq x y z
N MET A 1 -11.26 7.76 -16.51
CA MET A 1 -10.97 6.60 -15.66
C MET A 1 -12.30 6.13 -15.09
N GLU A 2 -12.64 4.86 -15.29
CA GLU A 2 -13.83 4.28 -14.67
C GLU A 2 -13.63 4.18 -13.15
N THR A 3 -14.65 4.59 -12.41
CA THR A 3 -14.73 4.41 -10.96
C THR A 3 -15.26 3.01 -10.68
N ASP A 4 -14.42 2.16 -10.10
CA ASP A 4 -14.83 0.84 -9.61
C ASP A 4 -15.60 1.01 -8.29
N GLU A 5 -16.80 0.45 -8.22
CA GLU A 5 -17.71 0.54 -7.06
C GLU A 5 -17.08 0.06 -5.75
N ARG A 6 -16.11 -0.86 -5.85
CA ARG A 6 -15.40 -1.44 -4.70
C ARG A 6 -14.37 -0.47 -4.13
N ILE A 7 -13.96 0.54 -4.89
CA ILE A 7 -12.91 1.48 -4.51
C ILE A 7 -13.50 2.88 -4.44
N LYS A 8 -13.80 3.32 -3.21
CA LYS A 8 -14.39 4.63 -2.92
C LYS A 8 -13.39 5.80 -3.00
N PHE A 9 -12.14 5.54 -3.39
CA PHE A 9 -11.06 6.52 -3.41
C PHE A 9 -10.57 6.77 -4.82
N GLY A 10 -10.30 8.04 -5.14
CA GLY A 10 -9.68 8.40 -6.42
C GLY A 10 -8.24 7.89 -6.53
N ALA A 11 -7.76 7.69 -7.77
CA ALA A 11 -6.42 7.17 -8.00
C ALA A 11 -5.30 8.09 -7.48
N GLU A 12 -5.53 9.41 -7.42
CA GLU A 12 -4.56 10.33 -6.81
C GLU A 12 -4.35 10.03 -5.32
N TYR A 13 -5.45 9.84 -4.58
CA TYR A 13 -5.39 9.46 -3.16
C TYR A 13 -4.69 8.11 -2.97
N LEU A 14 -5.06 7.11 -3.77
CA LEU A 14 -4.46 5.77 -3.70
C LEU A 14 -2.98 5.80 -4.04
N GLY A 15 -2.61 6.49 -5.12
CA GLY A 15 -1.21 6.63 -5.55
C GLY A 15 -0.36 7.32 -4.50
N ARG A 16 -0.89 8.36 -3.86
CA ARG A 16 -0.23 9.03 -2.72
C ARG A 16 -0.07 8.08 -1.54
N ARG A 17 -1.12 7.34 -1.17
CA ARG A 17 -1.07 6.40 -0.04
C ARG A 17 -0.06 5.27 -0.28
N CYS A 18 -0.02 4.70 -1.47
CA CYS A 18 0.94 3.66 -1.84
C CYS A 18 2.38 4.18 -1.82
N ARG A 19 2.62 5.39 -2.34
CA ARG A 19 3.96 5.97 -2.47
C ARG A 19 4.51 6.50 -1.15
N ASP A 20 3.70 7.19 -0.36
CA ASP A 20 4.16 7.98 0.78
C ASP A 20 4.10 7.20 2.11
N TYR A 21 3.35 6.09 2.16
CA TYR A 21 3.13 5.34 3.41
C TYR A 21 3.38 3.84 3.26
N LEU A 22 2.72 3.19 2.30
CA LEU A 22 2.79 1.72 2.21
C LEU A 22 4.15 1.23 1.68
N CYS A 23 4.73 1.92 0.70
CA CYS A 23 6.03 1.54 0.14
C CYS A 23 7.18 1.79 1.14
N PRO A 24 7.25 2.96 1.84
CA PRO A 24 8.25 3.19 2.89
C PRO A 24 8.17 2.22 4.07
N HIS A 25 6.98 1.76 4.44
CA HIS A 25 6.81 0.73 5.48
C HIS A 25 7.05 -0.71 4.97
N GLY A 26 7.41 -0.87 3.69
CA GLY A 26 7.71 -2.17 3.10
C GLY A 26 6.48 -3.07 2.86
N LEU A 27 5.26 -2.52 2.93
CA LEU A 27 4.00 -3.27 2.78
C LEU A 27 3.62 -3.51 1.32
N VAL A 28 4.12 -2.64 0.43
CA VAL A 28 3.96 -2.80 -1.02
C VAL A 28 5.27 -2.45 -1.72
N LYS A 29 5.46 -3.00 -2.92
CA LYS A 29 6.57 -2.70 -3.81
C LYS A 29 6.06 -2.01 -5.07
N ASN A 30 6.62 -0.84 -5.38
CA ASN A 30 6.33 -0.12 -6.62
C ASN A 30 6.97 -0.84 -7.81
N LEU A 31 6.17 -1.18 -8.83
CA LEU A 31 6.60 -1.82 -10.08
C LEU A 31 6.65 -0.84 -11.27
N GLY A 32 6.29 0.43 -11.07
CA GLY A 32 6.21 1.48 -12.08
C GLY A 32 4.79 1.72 -12.59
N ASN A 33 4.56 2.88 -13.23
CA ASN A 33 3.27 3.24 -13.85
C ASN A 33 2.03 3.12 -12.94
N GLY A 34 2.19 3.32 -11.64
CA GLY A 34 1.09 3.18 -10.67
C GLY A 34 0.74 1.73 -10.32
N VAL A 35 1.56 0.77 -10.73
CA VAL A 35 1.42 -0.64 -10.37
C VAL A 35 2.20 -0.91 -9.10
N TYR A 36 1.56 -1.57 -8.14
CA TYR A 36 2.14 -1.98 -6.87
C TYR A 36 1.84 -3.45 -6.61
N ALA A 37 2.80 -4.17 -6.03
CA ALA A 37 2.63 -5.55 -5.56
C ALA A 37 2.66 -5.59 -4.04
N ILE A 38 1.81 -6.43 -3.43
CA ILE A 38 1.82 -6.71 -2.00
C ILE A 38 3.10 -7.51 -1.66
N THR A 39 3.77 -7.14 -0.58
CA THR A 39 4.95 -7.85 -0.05
C THR A 39 4.53 -8.88 1.00
N GLU A 40 5.46 -9.69 1.49
CA GLU A 40 5.20 -10.63 2.60
C GLU A 40 4.74 -9.91 3.88
N ASP A 41 5.32 -8.76 4.20
CA ASP A 41 4.87 -7.92 5.32
C ASP A 41 3.47 -7.35 5.07
N GLY A 42 3.17 -6.96 3.84
CA GLY A 42 1.83 -6.50 3.45
C GLY A 42 0.77 -7.58 3.60
N ASP A 43 1.08 -8.82 3.22
CA ASP A 43 0.19 -9.98 3.43
C ASP A 43 -0.01 -10.25 4.93
N SER A 44 1.08 -10.25 5.70
CA SER A 44 1.04 -10.44 7.16
C SER A 44 0.22 -9.35 7.86
N TYR A 45 0.29 -8.10 7.40
CA TYR A 45 -0.55 -7.01 7.90
C TYR A 45 -2.04 -7.26 7.63
N LEU A 46 -2.38 -7.71 6.42
CA LEU A 46 -3.76 -8.02 6.05
C LEU A 46 -4.32 -9.22 6.84
N ASN A 47 -3.46 -10.19 7.17
CA ASN A 47 -3.82 -11.33 8.03
C ASN A 47 -3.87 -10.96 9.53
N GLY A 48 -3.46 -9.75 9.91
CA GLY A 48 -3.40 -9.30 11.30
C GLY A 48 -2.21 -9.86 12.11
N GLU A 49 -1.25 -10.47 11.43
CA GLU A 49 -0.02 -11.03 12.02
C GLU A 49 1.05 -9.96 12.24
N LEU A 50 0.95 -8.85 11.52
CA LEU A 50 1.85 -7.71 11.61
C LEU A 50 1.07 -6.44 11.99
N ASP A 51 1.44 -5.82 13.12
CA ASP A 51 0.92 -4.51 13.51
C ASP A 51 1.80 -3.39 12.96
N VAL A 52 1.30 -2.71 11.93
CA VAL A 52 1.99 -1.59 11.27
C VAL A 52 2.19 -0.36 12.17
N SER A 53 1.45 -0.23 13.28
CA SER A 53 1.67 0.86 14.23
C SER A 53 2.98 0.73 15.00
N GLN A 54 3.61 -0.46 14.97
CA GLN A 54 4.86 -0.77 15.67
C GLN A 54 6.08 -0.75 14.75
N ILE A 55 5.92 -0.37 13.47
CA ILE A 55 6.97 -0.42 12.47
C ILE A 55 7.29 1.01 12.03
N GLU A 56 8.56 1.37 12.12
CA GLU A 56 9.05 2.62 11.54
C GLU A 56 9.18 2.49 10.02
N PRO A 57 9.01 3.60 9.26
CA PRO A 57 9.40 3.62 7.86
C PRO A 57 10.85 3.17 7.71
N ARG A 58 11.08 2.29 6.73
CA ARG A 58 12.38 1.68 6.47
C ARG A 58 13.32 2.62 5.70
N ASP A 59 12.77 3.69 5.13
CA ASP A 59 13.42 4.86 4.52
C ASP A 59 12.50 6.08 4.59
#